data_AF-A0A958SUZ4-F1
#
_entry.id   AF-A0A958SUZ4-F1
#
_cell.length_a   1.000
_cell.length_b   1.000
_cell.length_c   1.000
_cell.angle_alpha   90.00
_cell.angle_beta   90.00
_cell.angle_gamma   90.00
#
_symmetry.space_group_name_H-M   'P 1'
#
loop_
_entity.id
_entity.type
_entity.pdbx_description
1 polymer ?
#
loop_
_entity_poly.entity_id
_entity_poly.type
_entity_poly.pdbx_seq_one_letter_code
_entity_poly.pdbx_strand_id
1 'polypeptide(L)' 'MAKHRCGWCVGDPLYEAYHDDEWGVPVYDDDTLFEFLIL' A
#
# COMPACT_ATOMS: atom_id res chain seq x y z
N MET A 1 5.59 -18.37 -8.82
CA MET A 1 6.57 -17.85 -7.85
C MET A 1 5.82 -16.97 -6.87
N ALA A 2 6.11 -17.05 -5.57
CA ALA A 2 5.52 -16.12 -4.61
C ALA A 2 6.03 -14.69 -4.93
N LYS A 3 5.14 -13.69 -4.94
CA LYS A 3 5.52 -12.28 -5.09
C LYS A 3 6.44 -11.91 -3.91
N HIS A 4 7.61 -11.35 -4.18
CA HIS A 4 8.50 -10.91 -3.11
C HIS A 4 7.91 -9.63 -2.50
N ARG A 5 7.43 -9.71 -1.26
CA ARG A 5 6.84 -8.59 -0.53
C ARG A 5 7.77 -8.11 0.59
N CYS A 6 7.62 -6.87 0.99
CA CYS A 6 8.30 -6.37 2.18
C CYS A 6 7.82 -7.15 3.43
N GLY A 7 8.74 -7.40 4.37
CA GLY A 7 8.44 -8.27 5.53
C GLY A 7 7.35 -7.74 6.46
N TRP A 8 7.02 -6.46 6.40
CA TRP A 8 6.02 -5.83 7.27
C TRP A 8 4.56 -6.12 6.88
N CYS A 9 4.28 -6.51 5.64
CA CYS A 9 2.90 -6.80 5.20
C CYS A 9 2.55 -8.29 5.20
N VAL A 10 3.53 -9.19 5.23
CA VAL A 10 3.33 -10.63 5.03
C VAL A 10 2.53 -11.24 6.18
N GLY A 11 1.48 -12.00 5.84
CA GLY A 11 0.67 -12.75 6.80
C GLY A 11 -0.66 -12.09 7.18
N ASP A 12 -0.91 -10.87 6.72
CA ASP A 12 -2.22 -10.22 6.78
C ASP A 12 -2.70 -9.89 5.35
N PRO A 13 -3.77 -10.55 4.86
CA PRO A 13 -4.25 -10.35 3.50
C PRO A 13 -4.58 -8.89 3.15
N LEU A 14 -5.03 -8.09 4.12
CA LEU A 14 -5.36 -6.69 3.91
C LEU A 14 -4.08 -5.86 3.69
N TYR A 15 -3.08 -6.06 4.54
CA TYR A 15 -1.78 -5.39 4.39
C TYR A 15 -1.03 -5.87 3.14
N GLU A 16 -1.17 -7.14 2.76
CA GLU A 16 -0.60 -7.65 1.51
C GLU A 16 -1.21 -6.97 0.28
N ALA A 17 -2.53 -6.76 0.26
CA ALA A 17 -3.22 -6.04 -0.82
C ALA A 17 -2.80 -4.56 -0.85
N TYR A 18 -2.82 -3.88 0.29
CA TYR A 18 -2.37 -2.49 0.40
C TYR A 18 -0.91 -2.31 -0.08
N HIS A 19 0.00 -3.21 0.34
CA HIS A 19 1.37 -3.21 -0.14
C HIS A 19 1.48 -3.40 -1.65
N ASP A 20 0.67 -4.29 -2.19
CA ASP A 20 0.78 -4.73 -3.57
C ASP A 20 0.23 -3.72 -4.58
N ASP A 21 -0.82 -3.00 -4.19
CA ASP A 21 -1.63 -2.20 -5.10
C ASP A 21 -1.57 -0.70 -4.80
N GLU A 22 -1.22 -0.30 -3.57
CA GLU A 22 -1.28 1.11 -3.15
C GLU A 22 0.08 1.65 -2.66
N TRP A 23 0.83 0.86 -1.88
CA TRP A 23 2.05 1.34 -1.23
C TRP A 23 3.19 1.60 -2.23
N GLY A 24 3.68 2.85 -2.23
CA GLY A 24 4.75 3.28 -3.13
C GLY A 24 4.30 3.56 -4.57
N VAL A 25 3.00 3.47 -4.86
CA VAL A 25 2.42 3.90 -6.14
C VAL A 25 2.30 5.43 -6.14
N PRO A 26 2.82 6.15 -7.15
CA PRO A 26 2.69 7.61 -7.22
C PRO A 26 1.22 8.06 -7.29
N VAL A 27 0.86 9.04 -6.46
CA VAL A 27 -0.46 9.69 -6.45
C VAL A 27 -0.27 11.19 -6.66
N TYR A 28 -1.12 11.77 -7.50
CA TYR A 28 -1.08 13.19 -7.90
C TYR A 28 -2.39 13.92 -7.63
N ASP A 29 -3.41 13.23 -7.14
CA ASP A 29 -4.67 13.81 -6.74
C ASP A 29 -4.57 14.34 -5.30
N ASP A 30 -4.86 15.63 -5.13
CA ASP A 30 -4.63 16.34 -3.86
C ASP A 30 -5.52 15.81 -2.72
N ASP A 31 -6.78 15.47 -3.01
CA ASP A 31 -7.72 14.94 -2.02
C ASP A 31 -7.29 13.54 -1.54
N THR A 32 -6.85 12.69 -2.47
CA THR A 32 -6.32 11.35 -2.16
C THR A 32 -5.01 11.44 -1.36
N LEU A 33 -4.13 12.39 -1.70
CA LEU A 33 -2.92 12.63 -0.91
C LEU A 33 -3.26 13.11 0.50
N PHE A 34 -4.25 13.98 0.65
CA PHE A 34 -4.71 14.42 1.97
C PHE A 34 -5.27 13.26 2.79
N GLU A 35 -6.04 12.35 2.19
CA GLU A 35 -6.53 11.14 2.85
C GLU A 35 -5.38 10.30 3.42
N PHE A 36 -4.33 10.03 2.63
CA PHE A 36 -3.15 9.28 3.09
C PHE A 36 -2.32 9.96 4.19
N LEU A 37 -2.45 11.27 4.37
CA LEU A 37 -1.77 11.97 5.46
C LEU A 37 -2.51 11.87 6.80
N ILE A 38 -3.81 11.56 6.77
CA ILE A 38 -4.68 11.58 7.94
C ILE A 38 -5.00 10.18 8.47
N LEU A 39 -5.08 9.19 7.58
CA LEU A 39 -5.35 7.78 7.91
C LEU A 39 -4.09 7.05 8.40
#